data_AF-A0A838RSC0-F1
#
_entry.id   AF-A0A838RSC0-F1
#
_cell.length_a   1.000
_cell.length_b   1.000
_cell.length_c   1.000
_cell.angle_alpha   90.00
_cell.angle_beta   90.00
_cell.angle_gamma   90.00
#
_symmetry.space_group_name_H-M   'P 1'
#
loop_
_entity.id
_entity.type
_entity.pdbx_description
1 polymer ?
#
loop_
_entity_poly.entity_id
_entity_poly.type
_entity_poly.pdbx_seq_one_letter_code
_entity_poly.pdbx_strand_id
1 'polypeptide(L)'
;QFVVQAHKEEKRRGFFSKKSDFTQELNELRDKHREGMQGRAVPSEMEGKLLSALERGILKHAFDVGIRVVYYADKSAYNNTTVTMLRNIFRPFNSGFPDAKRFPSFGVFNTLLPDYGSNTTPDTDYPWEDFKNIRMNRRKRLQLDAFKRRMFFYPPYSEKANVMTIEELATLFHFPGSAASTPGLPRIQSKRAQAPTNLPT
;
A
#
# COMPACT_ATOMS: atom_id res chain seq x y z
N GLN A 1 7.82 -6.29 0.71
CA GLN A 1 7.56 -6.70 2.11
C GLN A 1 6.14 -6.29 2.43
N PHE A 2 5.29 -7.27 2.72
CA PHE A 2 3.95 -7.05 3.26
C PHE A 2 4.04 -7.26 4.77
N VAL A 3 3.51 -6.31 5.54
CA VAL A 3 3.36 -6.42 7.00
C VAL A 3 1.88 -6.17 7.28
N VAL A 4 1.25 -7.09 8.00
CA VAL A 4 -0.20 -7.06 8.24
C VAL A 4 -0.44 -7.20 9.73
N GLN A 5 -1.33 -6.37 10.28
CA GLN A 5 -1.92 -6.60 11.60
C GLN A 5 -3.45 -6.50 11.50
N ALA A 6 -4.15 -7.15 12.44
CA ALA A 6 -5.57 -6.91 12.61
C ALA A 6 -5.79 -5.41 12.85
N HIS A 7 -6.77 -4.82 12.17
CA HIS A 7 -7.10 -3.42 12.38
C HIS A 7 -7.48 -3.22 13.85
N LYS A 8 -6.72 -2.36 14.52
CA LYS A 8 -7.02 -1.93 15.88
C LYS A 8 -7.50 -0.49 15.79
N GLU A 9 -8.43 -0.11 16.66
CA GLU A 9 -8.60 1.30 17.01
C GLU A 9 -7.31 1.79 17.67
N GLU A 10 -6.30 2.15 16.88
CA GLU A 10 -4.99 2.49 17.41
C GLU A 10 -5.02 3.87 18.07
N LYS A 11 -4.68 3.90 19.37
CA LYS A 11 -4.43 5.12 20.13
C LYS A 11 -3.23 5.86 19.55
N ARG A 12 -3.45 7.01 18.91
CA ARG A 12 -2.37 7.93 18.52
C ARG A 12 -1.52 8.34 19.73
N ARG A 13 -0.21 8.45 19.51
CA ARG A 13 0.77 8.98 20.47
C ARG A 13 0.68 10.52 20.48
N GLY A 14 -0.20 11.09 21.32
CA GLY A 14 -0.31 12.54 21.53
C GLY A 14 -1.60 12.96 22.26
N PHE A 15 -1.50 13.93 23.18
CA PHE A 15 -2.54 14.28 24.16
C PHE A 15 -3.76 15.06 23.59
N PHE A 16 -3.68 15.59 22.36
CA PHE A 16 -4.64 16.60 21.85
C PHE A 16 -5.30 16.32 20.49
N SER A 17 -5.13 15.14 19.87
CA SER A 17 -5.79 14.82 18.59
C SER A 17 -7.02 13.96 18.84
N LYS A 18 -8.21 14.44 18.47
CA LYS A 18 -9.41 13.59 18.39
C LYS A 18 -9.21 12.50 17.32
N LYS A 19 -9.80 11.33 17.59
CA LYS A 19 -9.85 10.17 16.68
C LYS A 19 -10.62 10.52 15.41
N SER A 20 -10.20 9.99 14.26
CA SER A 20 -11.08 9.74 13.13
C SER A 20 -10.95 8.25 12.82
N ASP A 21 -11.94 7.47 13.21
CA ASP A 21 -12.05 6.10 12.73
C ASP A 21 -12.45 6.14 11.25
N PHE A 22 -12.08 5.14 10.46
CA PHE A 22 -12.53 5.06 9.06
C PHE A 22 -14.08 5.11 8.97
N THR A 23 -14.77 4.54 9.96
CA THR A 23 -16.22 4.65 10.12
C THR A 23 -16.70 6.08 10.36
N GLN A 24 -15.93 6.89 11.08
CA GLN A 24 -16.21 8.30 11.33
C GLN A 24 -15.94 9.15 10.08
N GLU A 25 -14.81 8.96 9.40
CA GLU A 25 -14.52 9.61 8.10
C GLU A 25 -15.58 9.26 7.05
N LEU A 26 -16.09 8.04 7.09
CA LEU A 26 -17.14 7.57 6.20
C LEU A 26 -18.52 8.11 6.56
N ASN A 27 -18.85 8.23 7.85
CA ASN A 27 -20.06 8.93 8.28
C ASN A 27 -20.01 10.41 7.88
N GLU A 28 -18.86 11.08 8.04
CA GLU A 28 -18.65 12.45 7.56
C GLU A 28 -18.78 12.55 6.03
N LEU A 29 -18.26 11.58 5.28
CA LEU A 29 -18.45 11.48 3.81
C LEU A 29 -19.92 11.26 3.45
N ARG A 30 -20.63 10.40 4.18
CA ARG A 30 -22.06 10.13 3.99
C ARG A 30 -22.89 11.37 4.27
N ASP A 31 -22.57 12.10 5.33
CA ASP A 31 -23.27 13.31 5.73
C ASP A 31 -23.00 14.44 4.74
N LYS A 32 -21.76 14.63 4.28
CA LYS A 32 -21.41 15.54 3.17
C LYS A 32 -22.12 15.18 1.87
N HIS A 33 -22.26 13.89 1.55
CA HIS A 33 -23.04 13.43 0.40
C HIS A 33 -24.53 13.72 0.55
N ARG A 34 -25.10 13.48 1.75
CA ARG A 34 -26.51 13.79 2.05
C ARG A 34 -26.79 15.30 1.96
N GLU A 35 -25.86 16.12 2.43
CA GLU A 35 -25.93 17.58 2.30
C GLU A 35 -25.83 18.03 0.84
N GLY A 36 -24.92 17.45 0.05
CA GLY A 36 -24.82 17.71 -1.41
C GLY A 36 -26.03 17.23 -2.22
N MET A 37 -26.78 16.26 -1.71
CA MET A 37 -28.02 15.74 -2.29
C MET A 37 -29.25 16.62 -2.00
N GLN A 38 -29.17 17.63 -1.13
CA GLN A 38 -30.29 18.54 -0.84
C GLN A 38 -30.78 19.38 -2.04
N GLY A 39 -30.20 19.21 -3.23
CA GLY A 39 -30.72 19.72 -4.51
C GLY A 39 -30.76 18.70 -5.67
N ARG A 40 -30.38 17.43 -5.45
CA ARG A 40 -30.38 16.35 -6.45
C ARG A 40 -31.11 15.13 -5.89
N ALA A 41 -32.31 14.86 -6.38
CA ALA A 41 -33.15 13.77 -5.88
C ALA A 41 -32.65 12.36 -6.26
N VAL A 42 -31.67 12.24 -7.16
CA VAL A 42 -31.14 10.95 -7.63
C VAL A 42 -29.61 11.02 -7.63
N PRO A 43 -28.91 10.14 -6.87
CA PRO A 43 -27.47 10.01 -7.00
C PRO A 43 -27.12 9.63 -8.43
N SER A 44 -25.98 10.12 -8.95
CA SER A 44 -25.49 9.58 -10.21
C SER A 44 -25.35 8.06 -10.09
N GLU A 45 -25.64 7.30 -11.16
CA GLU A 45 -25.44 5.84 -11.17
C GLU A 45 -24.03 5.45 -10.68
N MET A 46 -23.05 6.31 -10.95
CA MET A 46 -21.67 6.20 -10.49
C MET A 46 -21.52 6.34 -8.98
N GLU A 47 -22.21 7.30 -8.38
CA GLU A 47 -22.21 7.54 -6.93
C GLU A 47 -22.93 6.39 -6.20
N GLY A 48 -24.02 5.85 -6.77
CA GLY A 48 -24.72 4.70 -6.22
C GLY A 48 -23.87 3.43 -6.20
N LYS A 49 -23.13 3.16 -7.28
CA LYS A 49 -22.17 2.02 -7.36
C LYS A 49 -21.04 2.18 -6.34
N LEU A 50 -20.55 3.42 -6.16
CA LEU A 50 -19.52 3.72 -5.17
C LEU A 50 -20.01 3.46 -3.74
N LEU A 51 -21.18 4.01 -3.39
CA LEU A 51 -21.74 3.86 -2.05
C LEU A 51 -21.98 2.37 -1.73
N SER A 52 -22.52 1.62 -2.69
CA SER A 52 -22.72 0.17 -2.55
C SER A 52 -21.40 -0.59 -2.34
N ALA A 53 -20.33 -0.20 -3.03
CA ALA A 53 -19.02 -0.83 -2.85
C ALA A 53 -18.42 -0.55 -1.47
N LEU A 54 -18.57 0.68 -0.97
CA LEU A 54 -18.14 1.07 0.38
C LEU A 54 -18.93 0.32 1.45
N GLU A 55 -20.26 0.29 1.34
CA GLU A 55 -21.14 -0.45 2.27
C GLU A 55 -20.77 -1.93 2.36
N ARG A 56 -20.47 -2.55 1.21
CA ARG A 56 -19.98 -3.95 1.17
C ARG A 56 -18.61 -4.10 1.84
N GLY A 57 -17.74 -3.10 1.76
CA GLY A 57 -16.41 -3.12 2.38
C GLY A 57 -16.46 -3.06 3.91
N ILE A 58 -17.33 -2.22 4.47
CA ILE A 58 -17.46 -1.98 5.92
C ILE A 58 -17.83 -3.25 6.69
N LEU A 59 -18.69 -4.09 6.12
CA LEU A 59 -19.14 -5.32 6.76
C LEU A 59 -18.05 -6.40 6.85
N LYS A 60 -16.91 -6.19 6.18
CA LYS A 60 -15.80 -7.16 6.14
C LYS A 60 -14.75 -6.82 7.19
N HIS A 61 -13.97 -7.83 7.53
CA HIS A 61 -12.80 -7.66 8.38
C HIS A 61 -11.78 -6.74 7.71
N ALA A 62 -11.42 -5.67 8.43
CA ALA A 62 -10.40 -4.73 8.05
C ALA A 62 -9.05 -5.11 8.69
N PHE A 63 -7.97 -4.87 7.94
CA PHE A 63 -6.60 -5.09 8.35
C PHE A 63 -5.76 -3.85 8.07
N ASP A 64 -4.83 -3.57 8.97
CA ASP A 64 -3.79 -2.57 8.71
C ASP A 64 -2.68 -3.25 7.93
N VAL A 65 -2.40 -2.72 6.74
CA VAL A 65 -1.45 -3.28 5.77
C VAL A 65 -0.38 -2.24 5.46
N GLY A 66 0.86 -2.61 5.73
CA GLY A 66 2.06 -1.90 5.31
C GLY A 66 2.75 -2.62 4.15
N ILE A 67 2.97 -1.91 3.05
CA ILE A 67 3.69 -2.42 1.88
C ILE A 67 4.98 -1.63 1.72
N ARG A 68 6.12 -2.31 1.81
CA ARG A 68 7.45 -1.71 1.59
C ARG A 68 8.18 -2.40 0.45
N VAL A 69 8.70 -1.61 -0.48
CA VAL A 69 9.53 -2.08 -1.60
C VAL A 69 10.88 -1.41 -1.51
N VAL A 70 11.96 -2.20 -1.52
CA VAL A 70 13.34 -1.70 -1.51
C VAL A 70 14.05 -2.29 -2.71
N TYR A 71 14.62 -1.42 -3.55
CA TYR A 71 15.52 -1.81 -4.63
C TYR A 71 16.96 -1.51 -4.20
N TYR A 72 17.78 -2.56 -4.12
CA TYR A 72 19.17 -2.48 -3.71
C TYR A 72 20.03 -3.23 -4.72
N ALA A 73 20.98 -2.53 -5.33
CA ALA A 73 21.89 -3.05 -6.34
C ALA A 73 23.22 -2.29 -6.28
N ASP A 74 24.30 -2.91 -6.77
CA ASP A 74 25.57 -2.22 -6.96
C ASP A 74 25.42 -1.07 -7.96
N LYS A 75 26.26 -0.04 -7.82
CA LYS A 75 26.17 1.16 -8.67
C LYS A 75 26.27 0.85 -10.16
N SER A 76 27.05 -0.16 -10.55
CA SER A 76 27.21 -0.62 -11.92
C SER A 76 26.00 -1.37 -12.47
N ALA A 77 25.24 -2.05 -11.60
CA ALA A 77 24.06 -2.85 -11.96
C ALA A 77 22.74 -2.14 -11.67
N TYR A 78 22.78 -0.93 -11.10
CA TYR A 78 21.60 -0.17 -10.71
C TYR A 78 20.85 0.35 -11.95
N ASN A 79 19.62 -0.11 -12.13
CA ASN A 79 18.75 0.34 -13.22
C ASN A 79 17.63 1.23 -12.68
N ASN A 80 17.64 2.51 -13.07
CA ASN A 80 16.62 3.46 -12.66
C ASN A 80 15.22 3.11 -13.23
N THR A 81 15.16 2.44 -14.38
CA THR A 81 13.90 1.98 -14.98
C THR A 81 13.18 0.98 -14.08
N THR A 82 13.93 0.10 -13.40
CA THR A 82 13.37 -0.84 -12.42
C THR A 82 12.67 -0.12 -11.29
N VAL A 83 13.18 1.02 -10.82
CA VAL A 83 12.52 1.85 -9.80
C VAL A 83 11.16 2.34 -10.30
N THR A 84 11.09 2.83 -11.54
CA THR A 84 9.83 3.27 -12.15
C THR A 84 8.84 2.12 -12.30
N MET A 85 9.30 0.93 -12.70
CA MET A 85 8.46 -0.26 -12.78
C MET A 85 7.92 -0.66 -11.41
N LEU A 86 8.79 -0.74 -10.39
CA LEU A 86 8.44 -1.06 -9.01
C LEU A 86 7.39 -0.08 -8.45
N ARG A 87 7.52 1.22 -8.75
CA ARG A 87 6.53 2.24 -8.37
C ARG A 87 5.16 2.00 -8.97
N ASN A 88 5.09 1.39 -10.16
CA ASN A 88 3.85 1.20 -10.91
C ASN A 88 3.29 -0.23 -10.79
N ILE A 89 3.89 -1.12 -9.99
CA ILE A 89 3.42 -2.52 -9.85
C ILE A 89 1.95 -2.58 -9.46
N PHE A 90 1.49 -1.67 -8.59
CA PHE A 90 0.12 -1.70 -8.10
C PHE A 90 -0.87 -0.91 -8.96
N ARG A 91 -0.40 -0.21 -10.00
CA ARG A 91 -1.26 0.61 -10.87
C ARG A 91 -2.44 -0.16 -11.50
N PRO A 92 -2.30 -1.44 -11.90
CA PRO A 92 -3.42 -2.21 -12.44
C PRO A 92 -4.54 -2.50 -11.42
N PHE A 93 -4.25 -2.44 -10.12
CA PHE A 93 -5.25 -2.67 -9.07
C PHE A 93 -6.04 -1.40 -8.70
N ASN A 94 -5.61 -0.24 -9.22
CA ASN A 94 -6.28 1.02 -8.98
C ASN A 94 -7.63 1.01 -9.71
N SER A 95 -8.73 1.17 -8.97
CA SER A 95 -10.03 1.47 -9.57
C SER A 95 -10.08 2.94 -9.98
N GLY A 96 -9.55 3.22 -11.17
CA GLY A 96 -9.55 4.56 -11.76
C GLY A 96 -10.85 4.84 -12.49
N PHE A 97 -11.64 5.78 -11.98
CA PHE A 97 -12.66 6.43 -12.79
C PHE A 97 -11.97 7.32 -13.84
N PRO A 98 -12.39 7.31 -15.12
CA PRO A 98 -11.71 8.04 -16.20
C PRO A 98 -11.54 9.55 -15.99
N ASP A 99 -12.32 10.16 -15.07
CA ASP A 99 -12.33 11.61 -14.79
C ASP A 99 -11.84 11.96 -13.38
N ALA A 100 -10.77 11.28 -12.91
CA ALA A 100 -10.15 11.52 -11.60
C ALA A 100 -9.60 12.95 -11.39
N LYS A 101 -9.52 13.77 -12.44
CA LYS A 101 -9.05 15.18 -12.35
C LYS A 101 -10.12 16.14 -11.82
N ARG A 102 -11.41 15.81 -11.97
CA ARG A 102 -12.51 16.73 -11.64
C ARG A 102 -12.96 16.63 -10.18
N PHE A 103 -12.63 15.53 -9.51
CA PHE A 103 -12.98 15.29 -8.11
C PHE A 103 -11.78 14.71 -7.34
N PRO A 104 -10.84 15.55 -6.86
CA PRO A 104 -9.70 15.07 -6.07
C PRO A 104 -10.12 14.39 -4.75
N SER A 105 -11.36 14.59 -4.27
CA SER A 105 -11.94 13.86 -3.13
C SER A 105 -12.59 12.51 -3.49
N PHE A 106 -12.83 12.22 -4.78
CA PHE A 106 -13.54 11.01 -5.26
C PHE A 106 -12.79 10.25 -6.37
N GLY A 107 -11.63 10.76 -6.78
CA GLY A 107 -10.85 10.26 -7.92
C GLY A 107 -9.86 9.22 -7.47
N VAL A 108 -10.18 7.95 -7.77
CA VAL A 108 -9.37 6.74 -7.59
C VAL A 108 -9.48 6.11 -6.19
N PHE A 109 -10.38 5.14 -6.08
CA PHE A 109 -10.47 4.25 -4.91
C PHE A 109 -9.41 3.17 -5.00
N ASN A 110 -8.94 2.70 -3.84
CA ASN A 110 -7.92 1.66 -3.74
C ASN A 110 -6.62 1.98 -4.50
N THR A 111 -6.24 3.25 -4.53
CA THR A 111 -4.99 3.67 -5.16
C THR A 111 -3.82 3.37 -4.26
N LEU A 112 -3.01 2.40 -4.65
CA LEU A 112 -1.73 2.15 -3.98
C LEU A 112 -0.67 3.01 -4.62
N LEU A 113 -0.58 4.22 -4.10
CA LEU A 113 0.50 5.14 -4.44
C LEU A 113 1.67 4.91 -3.48
N PRO A 114 2.91 4.83 -4.00
CA PRO A 114 4.07 4.95 -3.15
C PRO A 114 3.99 6.28 -2.39
N ASP A 115 4.40 6.31 -1.13
CA ASP A 115 4.54 7.58 -0.41
C ASP A 115 5.55 8.48 -1.16
N TYR A 116 5.00 9.48 -1.86
CA TYR A 116 5.75 10.37 -2.76
C TYR A 116 6.61 11.38 -1.99
N GLY A 117 6.28 11.69 -0.73
CA GLY A 117 6.91 12.77 0.03
C GLY A 117 8.19 12.39 0.79
N SER A 118 8.52 11.10 0.92
CA SER A 118 9.58 10.70 1.86
C SER A 118 10.77 10.00 1.22
N ASN A 119 10.60 9.12 0.23
CA ASN A 119 11.60 8.07 0.00
C ASN A 119 12.26 8.02 -1.38
N THR A 120 11.76 8.74 -2.37
CA THR A 120 12.23 8.57 -3.77
C THR A 120 12.55 9.84 -4.53
N THR A 121 12.06 10.98 -4.06
CA THR A 121 12.44 12.32 -4.49
C THR A 121 12.76 13.11 -3.24
N PRO A 122 13.83 13.93 -3.24
CA PRO A 122 13.95 15.00 -2.27
C PRO A 122 12.63 15.78 -2.27
N ASP A 123 11.99 15.89 -1.12
CA ASP A 123 10.83 16.77 -0.92
C ASP A 123 11.35 18.20 -0.79
N THR A 124 12.08 18.61 -1.83
CA THR A 124 12.81 19.87 -1.91
C THR A 124 12.48 20.47 -3.24
N ASP A 125 11.89 21.66 -3.21
CA ASP A 125 11.57 22.43 -4.40
C ASP A 125 12.86 22.87 -5.11
N TYR A 126 13.98 22.94 -4.36
CA TYR A 126 15.22 23.47 -4.86
C TYR A 126 16.45 22.55 -4.65
N PRO A 127 17.38 22.49 -5.62
CA PRO A 127 18.57 21.62 -5.54
C PRO A 127 19.49 21.87 -4.34
N TRP A 128 19.46 23.06 -3.74
CA TRP A 128 20.33 23.43 -2.61
C TRP A 128 19.79 23.00 -1.23
N GLU A 129 18.51 22.64 -1.13
CA GLU A 129 17.89 22.28 0.16
C GLU A 129 18.33 20.91 0.67
N ASP A 130 18.72 19.99 -0.23
CA ASP A 130 19.37 18.73 0.10
C ASP A 130 20.81 18.68 -0.43
N PHE A 131 21.65 19.53 0.14
CA PHE A 131 23.08 19.56 -0.15
C PHE A 131 23.69 18.16 -0.10
N LYS A 132 24.30 17.73 -1.22
CA LYS A 132 24.92 16.41 -1.40
C LYS A 132 23.98 15.22 -1.10
N ASN A 133 22.67 15.39 -1.21
CA ASN A 133 21.67 14.35 -0.93
C ASN A 133 21.78 13.75 0.50
N ILE A 134 22.24 14.52 1.48
CA ILE A 134 22.46 14.03 2.85
C ILE A 134 21.14 13.55 3.46
N ARG A 135 20.06 14.32 3.28
CA ARG A 135 18.73 14.00 3.82
C ARG A 135 18.16 12.78 3.11
N MET A 136 18.21 12.74 1.78
CA MET A 136 17.75 11.58 1.01
C MET A 136 18.51 10.31 1.38
N ASN A 137 19.84 10.38 1.52
CA ASN A 137 20.66 9.22 1.89
C ASN A 137 20.35 8.73 3.31
N ARG A 138 20.07 9.63 4.25
CA ARG A 138 19.60 9.26 5.59
C ARG A 138 18.26 8.51 5.52
N ARG A 139 17.28 9.02 4.77
CA ARG A 139 15.96 8.37 4.62
C ARG A 139 16.08 6.98 3.99
N LYS A 140 16.86 6.83 2.92
CA LYS A 140 17.14 5.53 2.28
C LYS A 140 17.75 4.52 3.25
N ARG A 141 18.67 4.95 4.12
CA ARG A 141 19.26 4.09 5.17
C ARG A 141 18.22 3.66 6.21
N LEU A 142 17.37 4.59 6.67
CA LEU A 142 16.29 4.28 7.63
C LEU A 142 15.28 3.31 7.03
N GLN A 143 14.89 3.49 5.76
CA GLN A 143 14.00 2.57 5.05
C GLN A 143 14.59 1.16 4.92
N LEU A 144 15.88 1.07 4.59
CA LEU A 144 16.57 -0.21 4.52
C LEU A 144 16.68 -0.86 5.91
N ASP A 145 16.92 -0.09 6.97
CA ASP A 145 16.97 -0.60 8.34
C ASP A 145 15.58 -1.08 8.81
N ALA A 146 14.52 -0.31 8.57
CA ALA A 146 13.15 -0.71 8.85
C ALA A 146 12.75 -1.98 8.07
N PHE A 147 13.17 -2.09 6.80
CA PHE A 147 12.96 -3.29 5.98
C PHE A 147 13.65 -4.52 6.57
N LYS A 148 14.94 -4.38 6.95
CA LYS A 148 15.72 -5.45 7.59
C LYS A 148 15.10 -5.91 8.92
N ARG A 149 14.70 -4.95 9.75
CA ARG A 149 14.07 -5.21 11.06
C ARG A 149 12.62 -5.66 10.96
N ARG A 150 12.01 -5.59 9.77
CA ARG A 150 10.59 -5.86 9.52
C ARG A 150 9.65 -5.04 10.40
N MET A 151 10.06 -3.83 10.75
CA MET A 151 9.29 -2.90 11.57
C MET A 151 8.45 -1.99 10.68
N PHE A 152 7.16 -1.87 10.99
CA PHE A 152 6.22 -1.00 10.29
C PHE A 152 5.21 -0.35 11.25
N PHE A 153 4.65 -1.13 12.19
CA PHE A 153 3.63 -0.65 13.13
C PHE A 153 4.19 -0.21 14.49
N TYR A 154 5.42 -0.59 14.82
CA TYR A 154 5.98 -0.46 16.17
C TYR A 154 7.27 0.36 16.19
N PRO A 155 7.55 1.15 17.26
CA PRO A 155 8.81 1.87 17.41
C PRO A 155 10.04 0.95 17.27
N PRO A 156 11.17 1.45 16.75
CA PRO A 156 11.46 2.83 16.35
C PRO A 156 10.91 3.26 14.97
N TYR A 157 10.39 2.33 14.16
CA TYR A 157 9.89 2.62 12.81
C TYR A 157 8.39 2.35 12.72
N SER A 158 7.60 3.42 12.90
CA SER A 158 6.15 3.43 12.77
C SER A 158 5.77 4.24 11.54
N GLU A 159 5.25 3.59 10.51
CA GLU A 159 4.78 4.20 9.27
C GLU A 159 3.25 4.21 9.23
N LYS A 160 2.67 5.08 8.39
CA LYS A 160 1.21 5.11 8.20
C LYS A 160 0.77 3.84 7.47
N ALA A 161 -0.13 3.08 8.09
CA ALA A 161 -0.73 1.90 7.50
C ALA A 161 -1.88 2.26 6.55
N ASN A 162 -2.11 1.41 5.56
CA ASN A 162 -3.34 1.43 4.77
C ASN A 162 -4.34 0.46 5.37
N VAL A 163 -5.61 0.86 5.46
CA VAL A 163 -6.68 -0.06 5.87
C VAL A 163 -7.19 -0.79 4.63
N MET A 164 -7.23 -2.11 4.69
CA MET A 164 -7.71 -2.97 3.60
C MET A 164 -8.67 -4.02 4.12
N THR A 165 -9.67 -4.37 3.31
CA THR A 165 -10.54 -5.51 3.56
C THR A 165 -9.83 -6.82 3.22
N ILE A 166 -10.35 -7.94 3.73
CA ILE A 166 -9.82 -9.28 3.44
C ILE A 166 -9.78 -9.61 1.94
N GLU A 167 -10.77 -9.16 1.16
CA GLU A 167 -10.83 -9.41 -0.29
C GLU A 167 -9.75 -8.61 -1.04
N GLU A 168 -9.51 -7.36 -0.64
CA GLU A 168 -8.46 -6.51 -1.23
C GLU A 168 -7.07 -7.04 -0.89
N LEU A 169 -6.87 -7.48 0.36
CA LEU A 169 -5.61 -8.08 0.78
C LEU A 169 -5.34 -9.40 0.06
N ALA A 170 -6.37 -10.26 -0.08
CA ALA A 170 -6.25 -11.49 -0.87
C ALA A 170 -5.84 -11.15 -2.30
N THR A 171 -6.48 -10.16 -2.93
CA THR A 171 -6.18 -9.74 -4.31
C THR A 171 -4.71 -9.36 -4.52
N LEU A 172 -4.11 -8.66 -3.55
CA LEU A 172 -2.72 -8.21 -3.61
C LEU A 172 -1.71 -9.30 -3.24
N PHE A 173 -2.06 -10.17 -2.30
CA PHE A 173 -1.18 -11.20 -1.78
C PHE A 173 -1.80 -12.58 -1.89
N HIS A 174 -1.33 -13.33 -2.89
CA HIS A 174 -1.64 -14.73 -3.06
C HIS A 174 -0.38 -15.57 -2.93
N PHE A 175 -0.47 -16.70 -2.23
CA PHE A 175 0.58 -17.71 -2.30
C PHE A 175 0.64 -18.25 -3.73
N PRO A 176 1.81 -18.30 -4.37
CA PRO A 176 1.92 -18.80 -5.73
C PRO A 176 1.54 -20.29 -5.75
N GLY A 177 0.33 -20.59 -6.24
CA GLY A 177 -0.06 -21.93 -6.66
C GLY A 177 0.62 -22.30 -7.99
N SER A 178 0.64 -23.59 -8.32
CA SER A 178 1.25 -24.12 -9.56
C SER A 178 0.76 -23.45 -10.86
N ALA A 179 -0.40 -22.81 -10.84
CA ALA A 179 -0.98 -22.10 -11.99
C ALA A 179 -0.38 -20.71 -12.25
N ALA A 180 0.25 -20.07 -11.26
CA ALA A 180 0.82 -18.73 -11.39
C ALA A 180 2.33 -18.78 -11.69
N SER A 181 2.73 -19.43 -12.78
CA SER A 181 4.10 -19.37 -13.28
C SER A 181 4.37 -17.99 -13.88
N THR A 182 5.02 -17.12 -13.12
CA THR A 182 5.58 -15.87 -13.66
C THR A 182 6.71 -16.21 -14.63
N PRO A 183 6.61 -15.85 -15.94
CA PRO A 183 7.52 -16.33 -16.98
C PRO A 183 9.01 -15.99 -16.78
N GLY A 184 9.32 -14.97 -15.96
CA GLY A 184 10.68 -14.46 -15.77
C GLY A 184 11.36 -14.84 -14.45
N LEU A 185 10.70 -15.60 -13.56
CA LEU A 185 11.30 -16.02 -12.29
C LEU A 185 11.69 -17.50 -12.38
N PRO A 186 12.99 -17.83 -12.44
CA PRO A 186 13.42 -19.21 -12.39
C PRO A 186 13.03 -19.81 -11.04
N ARG A 187 12.16 -20.81 -11.05
CA ARG A 187 11.80 -21.55 -9.84
C ARG A 187 13.01 -22.38 -9.43
N ILE A 188 13.66 -21.98 -8.33
CA ILE A 188 14.63 -22.85 -7.67
C ILE A 188 13.84 -24.02 -7.12
N GLN A 189 14.01 -25.21 -7.70
CA GLN A 189 13.40 -26.41 -7.15
C GLN A 189 13.94 -26.62 -5.73
N SER A 190 13.04 -26.92 -4.78
CA SER A 190 13.46 -27.32 -3.44
C SER A 190 14.41 -28.51 -3.57
N LYS A 191 15.62 -28.41 -3.01
CA LYS A 191 16.50 -29.58 -2.86
C LYS A 191 15.79 -30.55 -1.90
N ARG A 192 15.05 -31.51 -2.45
CA ARG A 192 14.61 -32.68 -1.68
C ARG A 192 15.81 -33.62 -1.60
N ALA A 193 16.24 -33.96 -0.40
CA ALA A 193 17.16 -35.07 -0.23
C ALA A 193 16.45 -36.32 -0.77
N GLN A 194 16.98 -36.90 -1.84
CA GLN A 194 16.56 -38.24 -2.24
C GLN A 194 16.98 -39.20 -1.13
N ALA A 195 16.16 -40.21 -0.86
CA ALA A 195 16.52 -41.23 0.11
C ALA A 195 17.87 -41.85 -0.30
N PRO A 196 18.83 -42.03 0.63
CA PRO A 196 20.12 -42.62 0.31
C PRO A 196 19.91 -44.02 -0.29
N THR A 197 20.72 -44.36 -1.30
CA THR A 197 20.55 -45.56 -2.14
C THR A 197 20.69 -46.89 -1.40
N ASN A 198 21.03 -46.88 -0.10
CA ASN A 198 21.24 -48.05 0.75
C ASN A 198 20.08 -48.33 1.72
N LEU A 199 18.84 -48.10 1.31
CA LEU A 199 17.69 -48.68 2.03
C LEU A 199 17.46 -50.11 1.52
N PRO A 200 17.50 -51.14 2.39
CA PRO A 200 17.06 -52.46 2.01
C PRO A 200 15.57 -52.41 1.66
N THR A 201 15.21 -53.03 0.54
CA THR A 201 13.82 -53.27 0.10
C THR A 201 13.11 -54.26 0.99
#